data_AF-A0A241V2I8-F1
#
_entry.id   AF-A0A241V2I8-F1
#
_cell.length_a   1.000
_cell.length_b   1.000
_cell.length_c   1.000
_cell.angle_alpha   90.00
_cell.angle_beta   90.00
_cell.angle_gamma   90.00
#
_symmetry.space_group_name_H-M   'P 1'
#
loop_
_entity.id
_entity.type
_entity.pdbx_description
1 polymer ?
#
loop_
_entity_poly.entity_id
_entity_poly.type
_entity_poly.pdbx_seq_one_letter_code
_entity_poly.pdbx_strand_id
1 'polypeptide(L)'
;MNIQNFETAYLNAGGKASELEKEDGEYVSSKAQMGWQMWQASAQVVPEGFEQAYSEIFSPIVKRPYPRLENGDYKYIEINQGWKLWQVATAQAVPEWISVKDKLPGFNQSVLSCDGFETCVAEYLESCKNEYGVFFEEGFWINGAASIFENVTHWMPLPEAIEAQEQSHD
;
A
#
# COMPACT_ATOMS: atom_id res chain seq x y z
N MET A 1 -6.80 10.78 -4.23
CA MET A 1 -5.87 10.24 -5.26
C MET A 1 -5.83 11.21 -6.45
N ASN A 2 -4.64 11.57 -6.96
CA ASN A 2 -4.47 12.63 -7.96
C ASN A 2 -4.59 12.10 -9.40
N ILE A 3 -5.51 12.66 -10.20
CA ILE A 3 -5.75 12.28 -11.61
C ILE A 3 -4.53 12.55 -12.51
N GLN A 4 -3.80 13.65 -12.26
CA GLN A 4 -2.61 13.99 -13.06
C GLN A 4 -1.49 12.94 -12.88
N ASN A 5 -1.41 12.32 -11.71
CA ASN A 5 -0.45 11.26 -11.43
C ASN A 5 -0.81 9.98 -12.19
N PHE A 6 -2.10 9.67 -12.33
CA PHE A 6 -2.57 8.53 -13.10
C PHE A 6 -2.27 8.67 -14.59
N GLU A 7 -2.66 9.78 -15.22
CA GLU A 7 -2.50 9.95 -16.67
C GLU A 7 -1.03 9.86 -17.08
N THR A 8 -0.14 10.45 -16.28
CA THR A 8 1.31 10.33 -16.46
C THR A 8 1.78 8.87 -16.32
N ALA A 9 1.32 8.16 -15.29
CA ALA A 9 1.66 6.76 -15.08
C ALA A 9 1.12 5.85 -16.20
N TYR A 10 -0.06 6.15 -16.73
CA TYR A 10 -0.69 5.43 -17.83
C TYR A 10 0.15 5.52 -19.12
N LEU A 11 0.62 6.72 -19.46
CA LEU A 11 1.53 6.92 -20.59
C LEU A 11 2.86 6.19 -20.39
N ASN A 12 3.43 6.24 -19.19
CA ASN A 12 4.67 5.53 -18.85
C ASN A 12 4.51 4.00 -18.87
N ALA A 13 3.31 3.50 -18.58
CA ALA A 13 2.96 2.08 -18.68
C ALA A 13 2.76 1.61 -20.14
N GLY A 14 2.94 2.50 -21.13
CA GLY A 14 2.80 2.22 -22.56
C GLY A 14 1.39 2.47 -23.11
N GLY A 15 0.53 3.16 -22.35
CA GLY A 15 -0.74 3.68 -22.83
C GLY A 15 -0.58 4.86 -23.79
N LYS A 16 -1.64 5.19 -24.53
CA LYS A 16 -1.63 6.29 -25.50
C LYS A 16 -2.43 7.48 -25.00
N ALA A 17 -2.02 8.69 -25.39
CA ALA A 17 -2.75 9.92 -25.04
C ALA A 17 -4.19 9.92 -25.59
N SER A 18 -4.42 9.34 -26.77
CA SER A 18 -5.77 9.18 -27.34
C SER A 18 -6.67 8.24 -26.53
N GLU A 19 -6.12 7.40 -25.66
CA GLU A 19 -6.89 6.51 -24.78
C GLU A 19 -7.34 7.24 -23.50
N LEU A 20 -6.82 8.45 -23.22
CA LEU A 20 -7.14 9.23 -22.01
C LEU A 20 -8.29 10.24 -22.24
N GLU A 21 -8.97 10.18 -23.38
CA GLU A 21 -10.14 11.00 -23.66
C GLU A 21 -11.26 10.71 -22.63
N LYS A 22 -11.92 11.79 -22.20
CA LYS A 22 -12.98 11.75 -21.20
C LYS A 22 -14.28 12.31 -21.75
N GLU A 23 -15.38 11.66 -21.39
CA GLU A 23 -16.75 12.15 -21.60
C GLU A 23 -17.45 12.10 -20.24
N ASP A 24 -18.12 13.19 -19.84
CA ASP A 24 -18.75 13.34 -18.53
C ASP A 24 -17.87 13.02 -17.31
N GLY A 25 -16.55 13.18 -17.46
CA GLY A 25 -15.57 12.92 -16.40
C GLY A 25 -15.06 11.48 -16.31
N GLU A 26 -15.56 10.58 -17.17
CA GLU A 26 -15.13 9.18 -17.24
C GLU A 26 -14.25 8.93 -18.47
N TYR A 27 -13.28 8.00 -18.35
CA TYR A 27 -12.46 7.61 -19.49
C TYR A 27 -13.27 6.81 -20.50
N VAL A 28 -13.25 7.23 -21.77
CA VAL A 28 -14.00 6.57 -22.86
C VAL A 28 -13.36 5.25 -23.29
N SER A 29 -12.02 5.16 -23.18
CA SER A 29 -11.30 3.93 -23.49
C SER A 29 -11.45 2.91 -22.37
N SER A 30 -11.90 1.69 -22.72
CA SER A 30 -11.98 0.58 -21.79
C SER A 30 -10.64 0.27 -21.11
N LYS A 31 -9.51 0.48 -21.79
CA LYS A 31 -8.18 0.30 -21.20
C LYS A 31 -7.83 1.37 -20.17
N ALA A 32 -8.17 2.63 -20.42
CA ALA A 32 -7.91 3.71 -19.49
C ALA A 32 -8.85 3.61 -18.29
N GLN A 33 -10.11 3.22 -18.51
CA GLN A 33 -11.06 2.92 -17.43
C GLN A 33 -10.56 1.77 -16.56
N MET A 34 -10.13 0.65 -17.16
CA MET A 34 -9.56 -0.48 -16.43
C MET A 34 -8.32 -0.08 -15.64
N GLY A 35 -7.40 0.68 -16.26
CA GLY A 35 -6.23 1.21 -15.59
C GLY A 35 -6.58 2.13 -14.41
N TRP A 36 -7.60 2.98 -14.57
CA TRP A 36 -8.08 3.88 -13.53
C TRP A 36 -8.71 3.13 -12.36
N GLN A 37 -9.48 2.07 -12.62
CA GLN A 37 -10.04 1.22 -11.57
C GLN A 37 -8.92 0.49 -10.79
N MET A 38 -7.90 -0.03 -11.48
CA MET A 38 -6.73 -0.62 -10.81
C MET A 38 -5.94 0.40 -9.99
N TRP A 39 -5.79 1.61 -10.53
CA TRP A 39 -5.15 2.73 -9.84
C TRP A 39 -5.89 3.03 -8.53
N GLN A 40 -7.21 3.22 -8.60
CA GLN A 40 -8.03 3.48 -7.42
C GLN A 40 -7.99 2.33 -6.40
N ALA A 41 -8.04 1.09 -6.87
CA ALA A 41 -8.01 -0.09 -6.01
C ALA A 41 -6.69 -0.20 -5.22
N SER A 42 -5.55 0.16 -5.81
CA SER A 42 -4.25 0.08 -5.13
C SER A 42 -4.03 1.12 -4.01
N ALA A 43 -4.82 2.20 -3.98
CA ALA A 43 -4.81 3.20 -2.90
C ALA A 43 -5.85 2.92 -1.83
N GLN A 44 -6.76 1.99 -2.06
CA GLN A 44 -7.68 1.49 -1.06
C GLN A 44 -7.02 0.26 -0.42
N VAL A 45 -7.09 0.18 0.91
CA VAL A 45 -6.57 -0.97 1.62
C VAL A 45 -7.44 -2.19 1.23
N VAL A 46 -6.79 -3.26 0.74
CA VAL A 46 -7.30 -4.61 0.35
C VAL A 46 -7.65 -4.79 -1.16
N PRO A 47 -7.26 -5.91 -1.83
CA PRO A 47 -6.83 -7.23 -1.31
C PRO A 47 -5.45 -7.72 -1.73
N GLU A 48 -4.74 -8.41 -0.83
CA GLU A 48 -3.85 -9.59 -1.02
C GLU A 48 -2.77 -9.59 -2.15
N GLY A 49 -2.67 -8.54 -2.98
CA GLY A 49 -1.84 -8.45 -4.17
C GLY A 49 -2.63 -8.21 -5.47
N PHE A 50 -1.94 -7.66 -6.48
CA PHE A 50 -2.50 -7.28 -7.78
C PHE A 50 -3.42 -8.33 -8.43
N GLU A 51 -3.03 -9.61 -8.42
CA GLU A 51 -3.77 -10.66 -9.13
C GLU A 51 -5.18 -10.89 -8.56
N GLN A 52 -5.36 -10.68 -7.25
CA GLN A 52 -6.66 -10.80 -6.60
C GLN A 52 -7.54 -9.60 -6.90
N ALA A 53 -7.02 -8.38 -6.71
CA ALA A 53 -7.71 -7.15 -7.09
C ALA A 53 -8.18 -7.20 -8.55
N TYR A 54 -7.30 -7.64 -9.46
CA TYR A 54 -7.62 -7.77 -10.87
C TYR A 54 -8.73 -8.82 -11.12
N SER A 55 -8.69 -9.95 -10.40
CA SER A 55 -9.72 -11.00 -10.52
C SER A 55 -11.09 -10.52 -10.09
N GLU A 56 -11.16 -9.79 -8.96
CA GLU A 56 -12.40 -9.31 -8.37
C GLU A 56 -13.04 -8.21 -9.21
N ILE A 57 -12.24 -7.27 -9.73
CA ILE A 57 -12.74 -6.13 -10.49
C ILE A 57 -13.21 -6.57 -11.89
N PHE A 58 -12.44 -7.44 -12.56
CA PHE A 58 -12.66 -7.71 -13.99
C PHE A 58 -13.20 -9.10 -14.32
N SER A 59 -13.26 -10.02 -13.34
CA SER A 59 -13.69 -11.41 -13.53
C SER A 59 -13.11 -12.05 -14.82
N PRO A 60 -11.77 -12.12 -14.95
CA PRO A 60 -11.13 -12.45 -16.21
C PRO A 60 -11.32 -13.92 -16.61
N ILE A 61 -11.30 -14.17 -17.92
CA ILE A 61 -11.38 -15.52 -18.50
C ILE A 61 -10.09 -16.32 -18.22
N VAL A 62 -8.95 -15.63 -18.03
CA VAL A 62 -7.65 -16.26 -17.78
C VAL A 62 -7.59 -16.83 -16.37
N LYS A 63 -7.21 -18.10 -16.23
CA LYS A 63 -7.08 -18.78 -14.93
C LYS A 63 -5.74 -18.43 -14.26
N ARG A 64 -5.76 -18.36 -12.92
CA ARG A 64 -4.56 -18.20 -12.09
C ARG A 64 -3.71 -19.49 -12.05
N PRO A 65 -2.37 -19.39 -11.87
CA PRO A 65 -1.59 -18.14 -11.86
C PRO A 65 -1.58 -17.52 -13.26
N TYR A 66 -1.68 -16.19 -13.35
CA TYR A 66 -1.71 -15.55 -14.66
C TYR A 66 -0.37 -15.78 -15.39
N PRO A 67 -0.38 -16.08 -16.71
CA PRO A 67 0.84 -16.35 -17.44
C PRO A 67 1.80 -15.15 -17.42
N ARG A 68 3.06 -15.42 -17.05
CA ARG A 68 4.16 -14.44 -17.01
C ARG A 68 5.24 -14.76 -18.04
N LEU A 69 5.97 -13.74 -18.44
CA LEU A 69 7.20 -13.84 -19.22
C LEU A 69 8.39 -14.08 -18.28
N GLU A 70 9.55 -14.45 -18.85
CA GLU A 70 10.78 -14.70 -18.08
C GLU A 70 11.25 -13.47 -17.28
N ASN A 71 10.93 -12.26 -17.76
CA ASN A 71 11.26 -11.00 -17.09
C ASN A 71 10.28 -10.64 -15.95
N GLY A 72 9.26 -11.46 -15.68
CA GLY A 72 8.25 -11.24 -14.65
C GLY A 72 7.03 -10.44 -15.08
N ASP A 73 7.01 -9.88 -16.29
CA ASP A 73 5.84 -9.18 -16.85
C ASP A 73 4.70 -10.16 -17.14
N TYR A 74 3.45 -9.67 -17.10
CA TYR A 74 2.31 -10.47 -17.54
C TYR A 74 2.30 -10.62 -19.06
N LYS A 75 1.96 -11.82 -19.54
CA LYS A 75 1.91 -12.14 -20.96
C LYS A 75 0.82 -11.36 -21.71
N TYR A 76 -0.29 -11.05 -21.03
CA TYR A 76 -1.39 -10.29 -21.60
C TYR A 76 -1.19 -8.80 -21.36
N ILE A 77 -1.29 -8.00 -22.43
CA ILE A 77 -0.94 -6.58 -22.39
C ILE A 77 -1.81 -5.79 -21.41
N GLU A 78 -3.11 -6.07 -21.36
CA GLU A 78 -4.03 -5.39 -20.43
C GLU A 78 -3.65 -5.67 -18.97
N ILE A 79 -3.38 -6.94 -18.65
CA ILE A 79 -2.95 -7.35 -17.31
C ILE A 79 -1.61 -6.70 -16.95
N ASN A 80 -0.66 -6.68 -17.90
CA ASN A 80 0.65 -6.06 -17.67
C ASN A 80 0.57 -4.55 -17.45
N GLN A 81 -0.29 -3.87 -18.20
CA GLN A 81 -0.54 -2.44 -18.01
C GLN A 81 -1.19 -2.17 -16.64
N GLY A 82 -2.19 -2.96 -16.26
CA GLY A 82 -2.79 -2.89 -14.93
C GLY A 82 -1.75 -3.11 -13.82
N TRP A 83 -0.83 -4.07 -14.01
CA TRP A 83 0.25 -4.35 -13.06
C TRP A 83 1.22 -3.18 -12.89
N LYS A 84 1.66 -2.56 -14.00
CA LYS A 84 2.54 -1.39 -13.94
C LYS A 84 1.88 -0.22 -13.24
N LEU A 85 0.60 0.02 -13.52
CA LEU A 85 -0.19 1.05 -12.84
C LEU A 85 -0.35 0.75 -11.35
N TRP A 86 -0.62 -0.51 -11.00
CA TRP A 86 -0.69 -0.96 -9.62
C TRP A 86 0.62 -0.70 -8.87
N GLN A 87 1.77 -1.08 -9.44
CA GLN A 87 3.08 -0.85 -8.81
C GLN A 87 3.34 0.64 -8.56
N VAL A 88 3.06 1.49 -9.55
CA VAL A 88 3.27 2.95 -9.43
C VAL A 88 2.34 3.56 -8.39
N ALA A 89 1.09 3.10 -8.35
CA ALA A 89 0.10 3.63 -7.42
C ALA A 89 0.32 3.12 -5.99
N THR A 90 0.70 1.86 -5.79
CA THR A 90 1.13 1.34 -4.47
C THR A 90 2.37 2.08 -3.96
N ALA A 91 3.34 2.39 -4.83
CA ALA A 91 4.50 3.20 -4.45
C ALA A 91 4.12 4.64 -4.04
N GLN A 92 3.04 5.20 -4.61
CA GLN A 92 2.48 6.49 -4.21
C GLN A 92 1.54 6.42 -3.00
N ALA A 93 0.98 5.24 -2.73
CA ALA A 93 0.10 4.99 -1.59
C ALA A 93 0.87 4.63 -0.32
N VAL A 94 2.20 4.54 -0.37
CA VAL A 94 3.04 4.49 0.84
C VAL A 94 2.68 5.71 1.68
N PRO A 95 2.11 5.52 2.88
CA PRO A 95 1.66 6.64 3.69
C PRO A 95 2.84 7.57 3.94
N GLU A 96 2.62 8.87 3.71
CA GLU A 96 3.64 9.88 3.99
C GLU A 96 4.02 9.81 5.47
N TRP A 97 5.30 10.01 5.75
CA TRP A 97 5.82 10.16 7.10
C TRP A 97 5.12 11.34 7.79
N ILE A 98 4.34 11.04 8.81
CA ILE A 98 3.62 12.00 9.65
C ILE A 98 4.59 12.46 10.74
N SER A 99 4.83 13.77 10.85
CA SER A 99 5.64 14.29 11.95
C SER A 99 4.89 14.11 13.27
N VAL A 100 5.60 13.68 14.32
CA VAL A 100 5.02 13.60 15.68
C VAL A 100 4.54 14.96 16.20
N LYS A 101 5.07 16.05 15.63
CA LYS A 101 4.64 17.43 15.94
C LYS A 101 3.28 17.77 15.33
N ASP A 102 2.94 17.14 14.21
CA ASP A 102 1.66 17.37 13.53
C ASP A 102 0.58 16.48 14.13
N LYS A 103 0.89 15.19 14.31
CA LYS A 103 -0.05 14.21 14.84
C LYS A 103 0.69 13.00 15.42
N LEU A 104 0.22 12.52 16.56
CA LEU A 104 0.65 11.26 17.16
C LEU A 104 -0.23 10.08 16.69
N PRO A 105 0.28 8.85 16.69
CA PRO A 105 -0.54 7.67 16.43
C PRO A 105 -1.67 7.51 17.45
N GLY A 106 -2.65 6.66 17.14
CA GLY A 106 -3.61 6.22 18.16
C GLY A 106 -2.94 5.32 19.19
N PHE A 107 -3.43 5.29 20.43
CA PHE A 107 -2.95 4.33 21.42
C PHE A 107 -3.21 2.88 21.00
N ASN A 108 -2.27 2.00 21.32
CA ASN A 108 -2.21 0.60 20.89
C ASN A 108 -2.12 0.42 19.37
N GLN A 109 -1.59 1.43 18.66
CA GLN A 109 -1.36 1.35 17.23
C GLN A 109 0.11 1.02 16.95
N SER A 110 0.32 -0.09 16.24
CA SER A 110 1.63 -0.42 15.67
C SER A 110 1.89 0.42 14.42
N VAL A 111 3.04 1.08 14.40
CA VAL A 111 3.47 2.00 13.34
C VAL A 111 4.92 1.77 12.99
N LEU A 112 5.32 2.17 11.78
CA LEU A 112 6.74 2.36 11.49
C LEU A 112 7.14 3.74 12.00
N SER A 113 8.16 3.79 12.85
CA SER A 113 8.66 5.01 13.49
C SER A 113 10.07 5.33 13.02
N CYS A 114 10.46 6.60 13.05
CA CYS A 114 11.77 7.11 12.63
C CYS A 114 12.25 8.24 13.54
N ASP A 115 13.47 8.14 14.07
CA ASP A 115 14.12 9.21 14.86
C ASP A 115 14.93 10.20 14.01
N GLY A 116 14.98 9.99 12.69
CA GLY A 116 15.79 10.74 11.74
C GLY A 116 17.07 10.02 11.30
N PHE A 117 17.42 8.91 11.94
CA PHE A 117 18.56 8.05 11.59
C PHE A 117 18.14 6.59 11.38
N GLU A 118 17.34 6.05 12.28
CA GLU A 118 16.91 4.66 12.28
C GLU A 118 15.38 4.55 12.18
N THR A 119 14.92 3.46 11.58
CA THR A 119 13.50 3.12 11.48
C THR A 119 13.21 1.80 12.17
N CYS A 120 12.15 1.73 12.96
CA CYS A 120 11.70 0.50 13.58
C CYS A 120 10.19 0.44 13.74
N VAL A 121 9.66 -0.77 13.90
CA VAL A 121 8.26 -0.97 14.25
C VAL A 121 8.10 -0.72 15.75
N ALA A 122 7.21 0.21 16.09
CA ALA A 122 6.89 0.55 17.47
C ALA A 122 5.38 0.60 17.67
N GLU A 123 4.93 0.29 18.88
CA GLU A 123 3.55 0.45 19.31
C GLU A 123 3.41 1.75 20.10
N TYR A 124 2.47 2.60 19.73
CA TYR A 124 2.24 3.83 20.48
C TYR A 124 1.38 3.55 21.72
N LEU A 125 1.94 3.67 22.91
CA LEU A 125 1.26 3.33 24.16
C LEU A 125 1.23 4.50 25.13
N GLU A 126 0.21 4.48 26.00
CA GLU A 126 0.15 5.34 27.17
C GLU A 126 1.26 5.01 28.17
N SER A 127 1.49 5.91 29.13
CA SER A 127 2.48 5.69 30.18
C SER A 127 2.16 4.43 30.99
N CYS A 128 3.07 3.46 31.00
CA CYS A 128 2.89 2.20 31.70
C CYS A 128 4.20 1.67 32.29
N LYS A 129 4.12 0.57 33.05
CA LYS A 129 5.31 -0.17 33.51
C LYS A 129 5.57 -1.33 32.56
N ASN A 130 6.81 -1.48 32.13
CA ASN A 130 7.23 -2.65 31.37
C ASN A 130 7.26 -3.92 32.25
N GLU A 131 7.54 -5.07 31.64
CA GLU A 131 7.66 -6.36 32.32
C GLU A 131 8.72 -6.39 33.44
N TYR A 132 9.71 -5.49 33.38
CA TYR A 132 10.77 -5.33 34.38
C TYR A 132 10.39 -4.36 35.50
N GLY A 133 9.16 -3.84 35.51
CA GLY A 133 8.66 -2.88 36.50
C GLY A 133 9.18 -1.45 36.33
N VAL A 134 9.87 -1.16 35.22
CA VAL A 134 10.35 0.18 34.87
C VAL A 134 9.18 0.98 34.29
N PHE A 135 8.92 2.14 34.88
CA PHE A 135 7.90 3.05 34.38
C PHE A 135 8.46 3.89 33.24
N PHE A 136 7.71 3.98 32.15
CA PHE A 136 7.98 4.94 31.10
C PHE A 136 6.74 5.80 30.83
N GLU A 137 6.99 6.98 30.26
CA GLU A 137 5.94 7.90 29.83
C GLU A 137 5.25 7.41 28.54
N GLU A 138 4.27 8.17 28.07
CA GLU A 138 3.67 7.95 26.75
C GLU A 138 4.75 7.97 25.65
N GLY A 139 4.69 7.05 24.70
CA GLY A 139 5.68 7.03 23.63
C GLY A 139 5.58 5.85 22.67
N PHE A 140 6.64 5.71 21.86
CA PHE A 140 6.79 4.65 20.86
C PHE A 140 7.52 3.47 21.48
N TRP A 141 6.78 2.43 21.86
CA TRP A 141 7.32 1.27 22.55
C TRP A 141 7.80 0.21 21.57
N ILE A 142 8.95 -0.39 21.86
CA ILE A 142 9.59 -1.42 21.04
C ILE A 142 9.83 -2.69 21.87
N ASN A 143 10.12 -3.78 21.17
CA ASN A 143 10.44 -5.08 21.77
C ASN A 143 9.33 -5.58 22.72
N GLY A 144 8.06 -5.47 22.32
CA GLY A 144 6.92 -5.95 23.11
C GLY A 144 6.69 -5.14 24.39
N ALA A 145 6.76 -3.82 24.30
CA ALA A 145 6.67 -2.90 25.44
C ALA A 145 7.79 -3.06 26.50
N ALA A 146 8.97 -3.52 26.09
CA ALA A 146 10.13 -3.59 26.98
C ALA A 146 10.89 -2.25 27.08
N SER A 147 10.83 -1.39 26.07
CA SER A 147 11.58 -0.13 25.99
C SER A 147 10.88 0.91 25.11
N ILE A 148 11.26 2.18 25.23
CA ILE A 148 10.83 3.27 24.35
C ILE A 148 11.90 3.57 23.29
N PHE A 149 11.47 3.76 22.05
CA PHE A 149 12.27 4.37 21.01
C PHE A 149 12.22 5.88 21.16
N GLU A 150 13.31 6.46 21.66
CA GLU A 150 13.38 7.89 21.97
C GLU A 150 13.55 8.74 20.70
N ASN A 151 13.21 10.02 20.80
CA ASN A 151 13.45 11.02 19.75
C ASN A 151 12.78 10.74 18.40
N VAL A 152 11.72 9.93 18.38
CA VAL A 152 10.92 9.72 17.16
C VAL A 152 10.45 11.06 16.61
N THR A 153 10.82 11.33 15.37
CA THR A 153 10.48 12.56 14.66
C THR A 153 9.29 12.37 13.73
N HIS A 154 9.16 11.17 13.14
CA HIS A 154 8.10 10.84 12.20
C HIS A 154 7.63 9.39 12.36
N TRP A 155 6.41 9.12 11.94
CA TRP A 155 5.85 7.79 11.86
C TRP A 155 4.97 7.62 10.63
N MET A 156 4.69 6.38 10.23
CA MET A 156 3.66 6.06 9.25
C MET A 156 2.93 4.79 9.69
N PRO A 157 1.62 4.67 9.40
CA PRO A 157 0.89 3.43 9.69
C PRO A 157 1.57 2.25 8.99
N LEU A 158 1.64 1.10 9.68
CA LEU A 158 2.09 -0.13 9.03
C LEU A 158 1.09 -0.50 7.92
N PRO A 159 1.57 -1.13 6.82
CA PRO A 159 0.67 -1.79 5.89
C PRO A 159 -0.18 -2.79 6.68
N GLU A 160 -1.48 -2.87 6.41
CA GLU A 160 -2.30 -3.93 6.99
C GLU A 160 -1.70 -5.28 6.62
N ALA A 161 -1.49 -6.11 7.65
CA ALA A 161 -0.95 -7.45 7.45
C ALA A 161 -1.93 -8.24 6.60
N ILE A 162 -1.47 -8.76 5.47
CA ILE A 162 -2.21 -9.76 4.72
C ILE A 162 -2.25 -11.00 5.61
N GLU A 163 -3.42 -11.38 6.12
CA GLU A 163 -3.59 -12.64 6.83
C GLU A 163 -3.15 -13.77 5.90
N ALA A 164 -2.00 -14.37 6.18
CA ALA A 164 -1.58 -15.59 5.52
C ALA A 164 -2.61 -16.66 5.91
N GLN A 165 -3.50 -17.01 4.98
CA GLN A 165 -4.30 -18.21 5.11
C GLN A 165 -3.34 -19.40 5.24
N GLU A 166 -3.21 -19.90 6.46
CA GLU A 166 -2.59 -21.19 6.74
C GLU A 166 -3.36 -22.22 5.90
N GLN A 167 -2.71 -22.73 4.86
CA GLN A 167 -3.21 -23.88 4.12
C GLN A 167 -3.25 -25.07 5.07
N SER A 168 -4.42 -25.37 5.63
CA SER A 168 -4.71 -26.68 6.19
C SER A 168 -4.73 -27.67 5.02
N HIS A 169 -3.61 -28.35 4.80
CA HIS A 169 -3.60 -29.60 4.06
C HIS A 169 -4.19 -30.68 4.97
N ASP A 170 -5.31 -31.26 4.54
CA ASP A 170 -5.81 -32.56 4.99
C ASP A 170 -5.69 -33.54 3.83
#